data_AF-A0A5Q6RWY8-F1
#
_entry.id   AF-A0A5Q6RWY8-F1
#
_cell.length_a   1.000
_cell.length_b   1.000
_cell.length_c   1.000
_cell.angle_alpha   90.00
_cell.angle_beta   90.00
_cell.angle_gamma   90.00
#
_symmetry.space_group_name_H-M   'P 1'
#
loop_
_entity.id
_entity.type
_entity.pdbx_description
1 polymer ?
#
loop_
_entity_poly.entity_id
_entity_poly.type
_entity_poly.pdbx_seq_one_letter_code
_entity_poly.pdbx_strand_id
1 'polypeptide(L)'
;MKKFRALTVTAAAAALTLLTAVPANAVTLNYEYDANGWTHIHSTDSDLWIKPTKMQLAIQGADGTFTGHMPISPADTKFEVLGFLPIKAQVSFEEAAPLNGGVVRVGNIARVDSTASYYVRLSNVLIGGIPSPVGSSCRTKDPVTLSVSTPAGEAFNIASGGNLAGSFTIGDFEHCLLNTLIINQLVPGDGNMTLAVTNAKFISATNP
;
A
#
# COMPACT_ATOMS: atom_id res chain seq x y z
N MET A 1 -8.74 4.52 -88.29
CA MET A 1 -8.70 5.93 -88.74
C MET A 1 -8.71 6.84 -87.51
N LYS A 2 -7.72 7.75 -87.38
CA LYS A 2 -7.70 8.98 -86.53
C LYS A 2 -7.89 8.79 -85.01
N LYS A 3 -7.21 9.47 -84.07
CA LYS A 3 -6.17 10.51 -84.02
C LYS A 3 -5.70 10.55 -82.54
N PHE A 4 -4.45 10.94 -82.33
CA PHE A 4 -3.89 11.34 -81.03
C PHE A 4 -4.77 12.37 -80.29
N ARG A 5 -4.81 12.27 -78.95
CA ARG A 5 -4.66 13.41 -78.04
C ARG A 5 -4.30 12.93 -76.62
N ALA A 6 -3.10 13.28 -76.20
CA ALA A 6 -2.68 13.24 -74.80
C ALA A 6 -3.36 14.39 -74.04
N LEU A 7 -3.82 14.13 -72.81
CA LEU A 7 -4.01 15.14 -71.79
C LEU A 7 -3.48 14.59 -70.46
N THR A 8 -2.70 15.44 -69.81
CA THR A 8 -1.93 15.31 -68.58
C THR A 8 -2.76 15.53 -67.31
N VAL A 9 -2.14 15.24 -66.14
CA VAL A 9 -2.47 15.69 -64.76
C VAL A 9 -3.52 14.79 -64.06
N THR A 10 -3.36 14.19 -62.88
CA THR A 10 -2.56 14.48 -61.67
C THR A 10 -2.38 13.20 -60.83
N ALA A 11 -1.22 13.04 -60.20
CA ALA A 11 -1.04 12.16 -59.04
C ALA A 11 -1.55 12.84 -57.75
N ALA A 12 -2.11 12.08 -56.81
CA ALA A 12 -1.61 11.96 -55.43
C ALA A 12 -2.70 11.64 -54.39
N ALA A 13 -2.37 10.63 -53.58
CA ALA A 13 -2.70 10.44 -52.17
C ALA A 13 -4.17 10.20 -51.76
N ALA A 14 -4.49 8.92 -51.55
CA ALA A 14 -5.51 8.50 -50.60
C ALA A 14 -5.14 9.03 -49.20
N ALA A 15 -5.89 10.00 -48.70
CA ALA A 15 -5.77 10.47 -47.33
C ALA A 15 -6.31 9.38 -46.38
N LEU A 16 -5.42 8.50 -45.92
CA LEU A 16 -5.69 7.62 -44.79
C LEU A 16 -5.70 8.53 -43.55
N THR A 17 -6.87 8.98 -43.12
CA THR A 17 -7.02 9.68 -41.85
C THR A 17 -6.69 8.72 -40.72
N LEU A 18 -5.44 8.77 -40.25
CA LEU A 18 -5.05 8.20 -38.97
C LEU A 18 -5.85 8.94 -37.90
N LEU A 19 -6.93 8.34 -37.41
CA LEU A 19 -7.49 8.67 -36.11
C LEU A 19 -6.45 8.30 -35.07
N THR A 20 -5.54 9.22 -34.76
CA THR A 20 -4.75 9.14 -33.53
C THR A 20 -5.75 9.24 -32.39
N ALA A 21 -6.10 8.11 -31.77
CA ALA A 21 -6.83 8.13 -30.51
C ALA A 21 -6.02 9.00 -29.55
N VAL A 22 -6.55 10.18 -29.22
CA VAL A 22 -6.00 10.98 -28.12
C VAL A 22 -6.10 10.05 -26.90
N PRO A 23 -5.00 9.79 -26.16
CA PRO A 23 -5.15 9.05 -24.91
C PRO A 23 -6.20 9.80 -24.10
N ALA A 24 -7.23 9.10 -23.65
CA ALA A 24 -8.20 9.68 -22.74
C ALA A 24 -7.40 10.13 -21.51
N ASN A 25 -7.16 11.43 -21.41
CA ASN A 25 -6.50 12.06 -20.29
C ASN A 25 -7.36 11.78 -19.06
N ALA A 26 -6.99 10.76 -18.29
CA ALA A 26 -7.74 10.31 -17.14
C ALA A 26 -7.67 11.38 -16.07
N VAL A 27 -8.83 11.91 -15.67
CA VAL A 27 -8.91 12.81 -14.52
C VAL A 27 -8.44 12.06 -13.29
N THR A 28 -7.48 12.62 -12.54
CA THR A 28 -7.08 12.11 -11.24
C THR A 28 -7.97 12.73 -10.16
N LEU A 29 -8.61 11.89 -9.35
CA LEU A 29 -9.47 12.28 -8.24
C LEU A 29 -8.73 12.09 -6.92
N ASN A 30 -8.49 13.16 -6.19
CA ASN A 30 -7.78 13.13 -4.93
C ASN A 30 -8.77 13.01 -3.76
N TYR A 31 -8.54 12.03 -2.90
CA TYR A 31 -9.34 11.74 -1.72
C TYR A 31 -8.47 11.64 -0.47
N GLU A 32 -9.04 12.02 0.66
CA GLU A 32 -8.52 11.71 1.98
C GLU A 32 -9.51 10.78 2.70
N TYR A 33 -9.00 9.78 3.39
CA TYR A 33 -9.79 8.85 4.21
C TYR A 33 -9.22 8.81 5.62
N ASP A 34 -10.08 8.52 6.59
CA ASP A 34 -9.65 8.03 7.90
C ASP A 34 -9.34 6.56 7.81
N ALA A 35 -8.19 6.15 8.35
CA ALA A 35 -7.76 4.76 8.43
C ALA A 35 -7.34 4.40 9.85
N ASN A 36 -7.80 3.26 10.35
CA ASN A 36 -7.33 2.64 11.58
C ASN A 36 -7.51 1.13 11.49
N GLY A 37 -6.87 0.40 12.38
CA GLY A 37 -6.89 -1.05 12.26
C GLY A 37 -6.18 -1.79 13.36
N TRP A 38 -6.07 -3.08 13.13
CA TRP A 38 -5.46 -4.03 14.03
C TRP A 38 -4.66 -5.04 13.24
N THR A 39 -3.55 -5.48 13.81
CA THR A 39 -2.65 -6.46 13.21
C THR A 39 -2.25 -7.48 14.26
N HIS A 40 -2.07 -8.72 13.83
CA HIS A 40 -1.57 -9.82 14.63
C HIS A 40 -0.32 -10.40 13.98
N ILE A 41 0.73 -10.55 14.75
CA ILE A 41 2.02 -11.10 14.33
C ILE A 41 2.15 -12.49 14.94
N HIS A 42 2.16 -13.52 14.08
CA HIS A 42 2.09 -14.91 14.54
C HIS A 42 3.38 -15.38 15.23
N SER A 43 4.54 -14.89 14.78
CA SER A 43 5.85 -15.28 15.31
C SER A 43 6.04 -14.90 16.78
N THR A 44 5.50 -13.74 17.18
CA THR A 44 5.60 -13.19 18.54
C THR A 44 4.30 -13.30 19.32
N ASP A 45 3.25 -13.88 18.73
CA ASP A 45 1.88 -13.95 19.28
C ASP A 45 1.44 -12.60 19.87
N SER A 46 1.58 -11.54 19.07
CA SER A 46 1.44 -10.16 19.55
C SER A 46 0.57 -9.32 18.65
N ASP A 47 -0.20 -8.43 19.27
CA ASP A 47 -1.10 -7.51 18.60
C ASP A 47 -0.54 -6.10 18.52
N LEU A 48 -0.77 -5.44 17.38
CA LEU A 48 -0.46 -4.03 17.18
C LEU A 48 -1.67 -3.29 16.64
N TRP A 49 -2.02 -2.19 17.30
CA TRP A 49 -3.10 -1.31 16.88
C TRP A 49 -2.58 -0.19 15.98
N ILE A 50 -3.16 -0.09 14.79
CA ILE A 50 -2.95 1.05 13.90
C ILE A 50 -3.85 2.18 14.42
N LYS A 51 -3.23 3.16 15.08
CA LYS A 51 -3.92 4.36 15.57
C LYS A 51 -4.58 5.11 14.40
N PRO A 52 -5.66 5.87 14.64
CA PRO A 52 -6.29 6.69 13.63
C PRO A 52 -5.28 7.57 12.89
N THR A 53 -5.30 7.48 11.57
CA THR A 53 -4.43 8.22 10.65
C THR A 53 -5.21 8.68 9.41
N LYS A 54 -4.61 9.60 8.67
CA LYS A 54 -5.15 10.12 7.40
C LYS A 54 -4.45 9.43 6.24
N MET A 55 -5.20 8.75 5.40
CA MET A 55 -4.73 8.14 4.17
C MET A 55 -5.11 9.03 2.99
N GLN A 56 -4.16 9.35 2.13
CA GLN A 56 -4.37 10.18 0.94
C GLN A 56 -4.25 9.31 -0.31
N LEU A 57 -5.26 9.32 -1.18
CA LEU A 57 -5.31 8.55 -2.41
C LEU A 57 -5.51 9.47 -3.62
N ALA A 58 -4.77 9.21 -4.69
CA ALA A 58 -4.95 9.77 -6.02
C ALA A 58 -5.49 8.66 -6.93
N ILE A 59 -6.80 8.70 -7.21
CA ILE A 59 -7.52 7.68 -7.97
C ILE A 59 -7.64 8.10 -9.43
N GLN A 60 -7.20 7.24 -10.35
CA GLN A 60 -7.36 7.44 -11.79
C GLN A 60 -8.80 7.14 -12.19
N GLY A 61 -9.52 8.16 -12.67
CA GLY A 61 -10.93 8.02 -13.04
C GLY A 61 -11.18 7.08 -14.23
N ALA A 62 -10.17 6.82 -15.06
CA ALA A 62 -10.31 5.99 -16.26
C ALA A 62 -10.38 4.48 -15.95
N ASP A 63 -9.53 3.99 -15.04
CA ASP A 63 -9.38 2.56 -14.77
C ASP A 63 -9.56 2.20 -13.28
N GLY A 64 -9.71 3.17 -12.40
CA GLY A 64 -9.87 2.96 -10.96
C GLY A 64 -8.59 2.55 -10.25
N THR A 65 -7.43 2.58 -10.93
CA THR A 65 -6.13 2.43 -10.26
C THR A 65 -5.87 3.63 -9.37
N PHE A 66 -5.11 3.43 -8.30
CA PHE A 66 -4.75 4.53 -7.42
C PHE A 66 -3.36 4.36 -6.84
N THR A 67 -2.78 5.51 -6.50
CA THR A 67 -1.58 5.61 -5.69
C THR A 67 -1.87 6.46 -4.46
N GLY A 68 -1.05 6.39 -3.42
CA GLY A 68 -1.29 7.17 -2.22
C GLY A 68 -0.25 7.00 -1.14
N HIS A 69 -0.53 7.61 -0.01
CA HIS A 69 0.30 7.59 1.18
C HIS A 69 -0.57 7.35 2.42
N MET A 70 -0.07 6.51 3.32
CA MET A 70 -0.71 6.26 4.60
C MET A 70 0.37 6.28 5.69
N PRO A 71 0.60 7.42 6.35
CA PRO A 71 1.52 7.47 7.47
C PRO A 71 1.00 6.61 8.62
N ILE A 72 1.84 5.72 9.14
CA ILE A 72 1.52 4.89 10.31
C ILE A 72 2.30 5.42 11.51
N SER A 73 1.58 5.77 12.57
CA SER A 73 2.21 6.26 13.80
C SER A 73 2.98 5.14 14.50
N PRO A 74 4.11 5.45 15.17
CA PRO A 74 4.80 4.49 16.01
C PRO A 74 3.88 3.89 17.09
N ALA A 75 4.13 2.63 17.40
CA ALA A 75 3.36 1.87 18.37
C ALA A 75 4.28 1.04 19.26
N ASP A 76 3.90 0.92 20.53
CA ASP A 76 4.63 0.10 21.49
C ASP A 76 4.10 -1.33 21.43
N THR A 77 5.01 -2.30 21.36
CA THR A 77 4.70 -3.72 21.40
C THR A 77 5.26 -4.36 22.67
N LYS A 78 4.56 -5.38 23.16
CA LYS A 78 4.99 -6.23 24.27
C LYS A 78 4.62 -7.66 23.94
N PHE A 79 5.58 -8.57 24.08
CA PHE A 79 5.37 -10.01 23.97
C PHE A 79 6.25 -10.76 24.98
N GLU A 80 6.01 -12.05 25.16
CA GLU A 80 6.76 -12.90 26.08
C GLU A 80 7.49 -14.01 25.33
N VAL A 81 8.79 -14.14 25.60
CA VAL A 81 9.60 -15.23 25.06
C VAL A 81 9.62 -16.35 26.10
N LEU A 82 9.37 -17.59 25.65
CA LEU A 82 9.30 -18.79 26.49
C LEU A 82 8.25 -18.74 27.63
N GLY A 83 7.28 -17.82 27.55
CA GLY A 83 6.20 -17.69 28.53
C GLY A 83 6.58 -17.05 29.87
N PHE A 84 7.79 -16.47 29.98
CA PHE A 84 8.21 -15.79 31.23
C PHE A 84 9.13 -14.59 31.02
N LEU A 85 9.78 -14.44 29.86
CA LEU A 85 10.70 -13.32 29.61
C LEU A 85 9.99 -12.21 28.83
N PRO A 86 9.59 -11.09 29.45
CA PRO A 86 8.91 -10.02 28.75
C PRO A 86 9.87 -9.23 27.87
N ILE A 87 9.48 -9.04 26.62
CA ILE A 87 10.13 -8.18 25.65
C ILE A 87 9.21 -6.99 25.38
N LYS A 88 9.75 -5.78 25.40
CA LYS A 88 9.06 -4.58 24.91
C LYS A 88 9.91 -3.91 23.84
N ALA A 89 9.28 -3.33 22.85
CA ALA A 89 9.94 -2.50 21.86
C ALA A 89 8.97 -1.43 21.35
N GLN A 90 9.53 -0.34 20.84
CA GLN A 90 8.78 0.60 20.03
C GLN A 90 9.02 0.26 18.56
N VAL A 91 7.92 0.12 17.82
CA VAL A 91 7.91 -0.14 16.39
C VAL A 91 7.54 1.14 15.65
N SER A 92 8.34 1.51 14.66
CA SER A 92 8.05 2.62 13.75
C SER A 92 8.08 2.15 12.30
N PHE A 93 7.32 2.83 11.45
CA PHE A 93 7.15 2.47 10.05
C PHE A 93 7.70 3.56 9.16
N GLU A 94 8.61 3.21 8.26
CA GLU A 94 9.15 4.12 7.25
C GLU A 94 8.61 3.70 5.89
N GLU A 95 7.88 4.58 5.22
CA GLU A 95 7.30 4.27 3.91
C GLU A 95 8.42 4.03 2.87
N ALA A 96 8.43 2.83 2.30
CA ALA A 96 9.45 2.39 1.35
C ALA A 96 9.03 2.63 -0.10
N ALA A 97 7.73 2.55 -0.37
CA ALA A 97 7.12 2.85 -1.66
C ALA A 97 5.69 3.37 -1.44
N PRO A 98 5.15 4.19 -2.36
CA PRO A 98 3.77 4.62 -2.30
C PRO A 98 2.81 3.44 -2.20
N LEU A 99 1.71 3.63 -1.48
CA LEU A 99 0.59 2.71 -1.52
C LEU A 99 0.03 2.68 -2.95
N ASN A 100 -0.24 1.51 -3.48
CA ASN A 100 -0.78 1.32 -4.83
C ASN A 100 -1.90 0.28 -4.80
N GLY A 101 -2.86 0.40 -5.71
CA GLY A 101 -3.94 -0.55 -5.80
C GLY A 101 -4.93 -0.21 -6.91
N GLY A 102 -6.08 -0.88 -6.86
CA GLY A 102 -7.16 -0.65 -7.79
C GLY A 102 -8.53 -0.92 -7.19
N VAL A 103 -9.51 -0.17 -7.69
CA VAL A 103 -10.93 -0.43 -7.42
C VAL A 103 -11.46 -1.32 -8.54
N VAL A 104 -11.75 -2.58 -8.22
CA VAL A 104 -12.34 -3.55 -9.16
C VAL A 104 -13.85 -3.59 -8.95
N ARG A 105 -14.62 -3.42 -10.02
CA ARG A 105 -16.07 -3.65 -10.00
C ARG A 105 -16.37 -5.11 -10.30
N VAL A 106 -17.07 -5.78 -9.37
CA VAL A 106 -17.63 -7.12 -9.54
C VAL A 106 -19.15 -7.00 -9.50
N GLY A 107 -19.78 -6.92 -10.67
CA GLY A 107 -21.20 -6.55 -10.79
C GLY A 107 -21.44 -5.11 -10.33
N ASN A 108 -22.39 -4.93 -9.40
CA ASN A 108 -22.71 -3.62 -8.81
C ASN A 108 -21.86 -3.28 -7.57
N ILE A 109 -20.94 -4.18 -7.18
CA ILE A 109 -20.12 -4.04 -5.99
C ILE A 109 -18.72 -3.58 -6.41
N ALA A 110 -18.22 -2.53 -5.76
CA ALA A 110 -16.81 -2.17 -5.85
C ALA A 110 -16.03 -2.90 -4.77
N ARG A 111 -14.84 -3.37 -5.13
CA ARG A 111 -13.87 -4.04 -4.25
C ARG A 111 -12.53 -3.35 -4.45
N VAL A 112 -11.70 -3.39 -3.43
CA VAL A 112 -10.37 -2.81 -3.46
C VAL A 112 -9.37 -3.93 -3.23
N ASP A 113 -8.29 -3.88 -4.00
CA ASP A 113 -7.06 -4.61 -3.78
C ASP A 113 -5.92 -3.59 -3.74
N SER A 114 -5.11 -3.63 -2.69
CA SER A 114 -3.99 -2.68 -2.53
C SER A 114 -2.80 -3.28 -1.81
N THR A 115 -1.66 -2.67 -2.09
CA THR A 115 -0.37 -2.98 -1.50
C THR A 115 0.29 -1.71 -0.99
N ALA A 116 0.92 -1.78 0.19
CA ALA A 116 1.79 -0.73 0.71
C ALA A 116 3.07 -1.34 1.24
N SER A 117 4.21 -0.65 1.10
CA SER A 117 5.52 -1.16 1.50
C SER A 117 6.16 -0.27 2.56
N TYR A 118 6.56 -0.86 3.68
CA TYR A 118 7.21 -0.14 4.78
C TYR A 118 8.45 -0.88 5.27
N TYR A 119 9.49 -0.14 5.62
CA TYR A 119 10.51 -0.68 6.53
C TYR A 119 9.95 -0.65 7.95
N VAL A 120 10.06 -1.77 8.66
CA VAL A 120 9.69 -1.87 10.07
C VAL A 120 10.95 -1.67 10.90
N ARG A 121 10.96 -0.64 11.75
CA ARG A 121 12.11 -0.27 12.57
C ARG A 121 11.83 -0.47 14.05
N LEU A 122 12.79 -1.06 14.76
CA LEU A 122 12.72 -1.31 16.20
C LEU A 122 13.59 -0.31 16.95
N SER A 123 13.05 0.19 18.06
CA SER A 123 13.76 1.08 18.98
C SER A 123 13.29 0.83 20.41
N ASN A 124 13.97 1.43 21.38
CA ASN A 124 13.58 1.37 22.81
C ASN A 124 13.32 -0.06 23.30
N VAL A 125 14.17 -1.01 22.91
CA VAL A 125 14.03 -2.43 23.25
C VAL A 125 14.35 -2.65 24.73
N LEU A 126 13.46 -3.36 25.43
CA LEU A 126 13.61 -3.77 26.82
C LEU A 126 13.47 -5.29 26.91
N ILE A 127 14.46 -5.96 27.48
CA ILE A 127 14.48 -7.41 27.71
C ILE A 127 14.44 -7.64 29.21
N GLY A 128 13.35 -8.23 29.73
CA GLY A 128 13.20 -8.39 31.19
C GLY A 128 13.17 -7.06 31.95
N GLY A 129 12.81 -5.95 31.28
CA GLY A 129 12.85 -4.61 31.85
C GLY A 129 14.22 -3.91 31.77
N ILE A 130 15.26 -4.57 31.26
CA ILE A 130 16.59 -3.99 31.08
C ILE A 130 16.70 -3.42 29.65
N PRO A 131 17.12 -2.15 29.48
CA PRO A 131 17.38 -1.58 28.16
C PRO A 131 18.40 -2.41 27.38
N SER A 132 18.00 -2.87 26.20
CA SER A 132 18.88 -3.58 25.27
C SER A 132 19.18 -2.68 24.07
N PRO A 133 20.42 -2.20 23.91
CA PRO A 133 20.75 -1.27 22.85
C PRO A 133 20.60 -1.94 21.48
N VAL A 134 19.81 -1.30 20.61
CA VAL A 134 19.75 -1.62 19.19
C VAL A 134 20.37 -0.47 18.40
N GLY A 135 20.89 -0.76 17.21
CA GLY A 135 21.47 0.27 16.37
C GLY A 135 20.40 1.29 15.96
N SER A 136 20.83 2.52 15.66
CA SER A 136 19.92 3.58 15.20
C SER A 136 19.14 3.16 13.96
N SER A 137 19.69 2.30 13.11
CA SER A 137 19.04 1.80 11.90
C SER A 137 18.52 0.38 12.02
N CYS A 138 18.23 -0.13 13.23
CA CYS A 138 17.70 -1.47 13.44
C CYS A 138 16.30 -1.63 12.80
N ARG A 139 16.25 -2.15 11.58
CA ARG A 139 15.03 -2.27 10.77
C ARG A 139 15.05 -3.51 9.89
N THR A 140 13.92 -3.85 9.28
CA THR A 140 13.86 -4.93 8.30
C THR A 140 14.82 -4.68 7.15
N LYS A 141 15.51 -5.73 6.72
CA LYS A 141 16.46 -5.68 5.61
C LYS A 141 15.76 -5.31 4.31
N ASP A 142 14.64 -5.97 4.05
CA ASP A 142 13.76 -5.68 2.92
C ASP A 142 12.45 -5.03 3.40
N PRO A 143 11.78 -4.21 2.57
CA PRO A 143 10.47 -3.66 2.91
C PRO A 143 9.43 -4.76 3.14
N VAL A 144 8.65 -4.61 4.21
CA VAL A 144 7.46 -5.43 4.47
C VAL A 144 6.35 -4.94 3.56
N THR A 145 5.81 -5.85 2.75
CA THR A 145 4.68 -5.55 1.87
C THR A 145 3.38 -5.96 2.56
N LEU A 146 2.52 -4.98 2.80
CA LEU A 146 1.17 -5.15 3.34
C LEU A 146 0.22 -5.30 2.16
N SER A 147 -0.42 -6.46 2.03
CA SER A 147 -1.41 -6.69 0.96
C SER A 147 -2.79 -6.81 1.57
N VAL A 148 -3.71 -5.91 1.22
CA VAL A 148 -5.06 -5.87 1.76
C VAL A 148 -6.10 -5.86 0.64
N SER A 149 -7.25 -6.46 0.92
CA SER A 149 -8.37 -6.53 0.00
C SER A 149 -9.70 -6.35 0.73
N THR A 150 -10.75 -5.96 0.02
CA THR A 150 -12.11 -6.00 0.57
C THR A 150 -12.47 -7.44 0.94
N PRO A 151 -12.91 -7.76 2.17
CA PRO A 151 -13.28 -9.13 2.53
C PRO A 151 -14.37 -9.74 1.63
N ALA A 152 -14.45 -11.07 1.61
CA ALA A 152 -15.48 -11.77 0.85
C ALA A 152 -16.88 -11.44 1.40
N GLY A 153 -17.82 -11.12 0.51
CA GLY A 153 -19.18 -10.71 0.89
C GLY A 153 -19.33 -9.24 1.28
N GLU A 154 -18.22 -8.49 1.36
CA GLU A 154 -18.23 -7.05 1.62
C GLU A 154 -18.03 -6.21 0.35
N ALA A 155 -18.36 -4.93 0.46
CA ALA A 155 -18.27 -3.92 -0.58
C ALA A 155 -17.44 -2.73 -0.09
N PHE A 156 -16.66 -2.14 -0.99
CA PHE A 156 -15.98 -0.87 -0.76
C PHE A 156 -16.72 0.25 -1.49
N ASN A 157 -16.97 1.37 -0.81
CA ASN A 157 -17.60 2.54 -1.41
C ASN A 157 -16.60 3.70 -1.43
N ILE A 158 -16.32 4.26 -2.60
CA ILE A 158 -15.36 5.36 -2.74
C ILE A 158 -15.75 6.60 -1.90
N ALA A 159 -17.05 6.86 -1.71
CA ALA A 159 -17.54 8.02 -0.97
C ALA A 159 -17.65 7.80 0.55
N SER A 160 -17.57 6.57 1.05
CA SER A 160 -17.68 6.29 2.50
C SER A 160 -16.58 5.40 3.08
N GLY A 161 -15.79 4.74 2.22
CA GLY A 161 -14.82 3.72 2.59
C GLY A 161 -15.41 2.31 2.69
N GLY A 162 -14.73 1.46 3.47
CA GLY A 162 -15.07 0.05 3.69
C GLY A 162 -14.00 -0.65 4.52
N ASN A 163 -14.23 -1.91 4.89
CA ASN A 163 -13.22 -2.72 5.55
C ASN A 163 -12.28 -3.34 4.53
N LEU A 164 -11.01 -3.46 4.93
CA LEU A 164 -9.98 -4.18 4.22
C LEU A 164 -9.35 -5.19 5.17
N ALA A 165 -9.03 -6.37 4.67
CA ALA A 165 -8.31 -7.40 5.41
C ALA A 165 -7.21 -7.98 4.55
N GLY A 166 -6.16 -8.46 5.20
CA GLY A 166 -4.99 -8.90 4.48
C GLY A 166 -3.94 -9.54 5.36
N SER A 167 -2.81 -9.82 4.72
CA SER A 167 -1.67 -10.45 5.35
C SER A 167 -0.37 -9.76 4.95
N PHE A 168 0.67 -10.04 5.72
CA PHE A 168 2.02 -9.55 5.49
C PHE A 168 3.01 -10.56 6.05
N THR A 169 4.26 -10.47 5.59
CA THR A 169 5.37 -11.27 6.08
C THR A 169 6.50 -10.34 6.50
N ILE A 170 6.94 -10.45 7.75
CA ILE A 170 8.09 -9.72 8.28
C ILE A 170 9.34 -10.54 7.99
N GLY A 171 10.29 -9.94 7.27
CA GLY A 171 11.59 -10.54 7.00
C GLY A 171 12.62 -10.27 8.10
N ASP A 172 13.87 -10.67 7.82
CA ASP A 172 14.99 -10.42 8.71
C ASP A 172 15.23 -8.93 8.97
N PHE A 173 15.75 -8.64 10.16
CA PHE A 173 16.26 -7.34 10.54
C PHE A 173 17.77 -7.25 10.36
N GLU A 174 18.24 -6.03 10.15
CA GLU A 174 19.66 -5.68 10.05
C GLU A 174 19.97 -4.47 10.92
N HIS A 175 21.26 -4.21 11.14
CA HIS A 175 21.75 -3.07 11.91
C HIS A 175 21.23 -3.01 13.37
N CYS A 176 20.91 -4.16 13.96
CA CYS A 176 20.44 -4.28 15.34
C CYS A 176 21.56 -4.61 16.35
N LEU A 177 22.81 -4.36 15.99
CA LEU A 177 24.00 -4.68 16.79
C LEU A 177 24.03 -6.18 17.15
N LEU A 178 24.45 -6.51 18.38
CA LEU A 178 24.50 -7.88 18.89
C LEU A 178 23.12 -8.56 18.97
N ASN A 179 22.03 -7.77 19.00
CA ASN A 179 20.67 -8.30 19.08
C ASN A 179 20.15 -8.82 17.73
N THR A 180 20.83 -8.56 16.62
CA THR A 180 20.40 -8.97 15.26
C THR A 180 20.10 -10.47 15.20
N LEU A 181 20.98 -11.30 15.78
CA LEU A 181 20.80 -12.76 15.77
C LEU A 181 19.53 -13.18 16.51
N ILE A 182 19.28 -12.63 17.70
CA ILE A 182 18.13 -13.00 18.53
C ILE A 182 16.84 -12.46 17.91
N ILE A 183 16.85 -11.24 17.38
CA ILE A 183 15.69 -10.63 16.72
C ILE A 183 15.27 -11.48 15.51
N ASN A 184 16.22 -11.90 14.67
CA ASN A 184 15.92 -12.69 13.47
C ASN A 184 15.47 -14.13 13.78
N GLN A 185 15.66 -14.60 15.01
CA GLN A 185 15.14 -15.90 15.45
C GLN A 185 13.71 -15.80 16.03
N LEU A 186 13.24 -14.59 16.38
CA LEU A 186 11.99 -14.39 17.13
C LEU A 186 10.94 -13.63 16.33
N VAL A 187 11.34 -12.59 15.59
CA VAL A 187 10.42 -11.62 15.00
C VAL A 187 9.97 -11.98 13.58
N PRO A 188 10.85 -12.43 12.66
CA PRO A 188 10.44 -12.77 11.31
C PRO A 188 9.31 -13.81 11.28
N GLY A 189 8.37 -13.63 10.37
CA GLY A 189 7.19 -14.47 10.27
C GLY A 189 5.98 -13.76 9.66
N ASP A 190 4.90 -14.51 9.51
CA ASP A 190 3.67 -14.01 8.92
C ASP A 190 2.83 -13.24 9.94
N GLY A 191 1.93 -12.41 9.42
CA GLY A 191 0.91 -11.71 10.19
C GLY A 191 -0.32 -11.41 9.36
N ASN A 192 -1.42 -11.11 10.06
CA ASN A 192 -2.70 -10.72 9.47
C ASN A 192 -3.11 -9.34 9.97
N MET A 193 -3.90 -8.64 9.17
CA MET A 193 -4.40 -7.33 9.55
C MET A 193 -5.81 -7.06 9.04
N THR A 194 -6.48 -6.16 9.75
CA THR A 194 -7.77 -5.57 9.36
C THR A 194 -7.65 -4.06 9.46
N LEU A 195 -8.13 -3.36 8.44
CA LEU A 195 -8.15 -1.91 8.33
C LEU A 195 -9.57 -1.45 8.06
N ALA A 196 -10.08 -0.52 8.86
CA ALA A 196 -11.30 0.21 8.56
C ALA A 196 -10.93 1.53 7.88
N VAL A 197 -11.47 1.73 6.68
CA VAL A 197 -11.33 2.97 5.91
C VAL A 197 -12.66 3.69 5.93
N THR A 198 -12.68 4.94 6.36
CA THR A 198 -13.92 5.69 6.59
C THR A 198 -13.77 7.17 6.22
N ASN A 199 -14.87 7.93 6.31
CA ASN A 199 -14.90 9.39 6.20
C ASN A 199 -14.21 9.93 4.94
N ALA A 200 -14.55 9.36 3.78
CA ALA A 200 -13.98 9.81 2.52
C ALA A 200 -14.27 11.30 2.29
N LYS A 201 -13.22 12.06 2.04
CA LYS A 201 -13.26 13.49 1.76
C LYS A 201 -12.64 13.73 0.40
N PHE A 202 -13.47 14.16 -0.55
CA PHE A 202 -12.97 14.64 -1.84
C PHE A 202 -12.15 15.92 -1.63
N ILE A 203 -10.93 15.92 -2.16
CA ILE A 203 -10.00 17.04 -2.04
C ILE A 203 -10.00 17.87 -3.31
N SER A 204 -9.75 17.25 -4.46
CA SER A 204 -9.66 17.93 -5.75
C SER A 204 -9.74 16.94 -6.91
N ALA A 205 -9.98 17.47 -8.11
CA ALA A 205 -9.76 16.77 -9.36
C ALA A 205 -8.64 17.47 -10.12
N THR A 206 -7.71 16.69 -10.64
CA THR A 206 -6.56 17.18 -11.42
C THR A 206 -6.65 16.59 -12.82
N ASN A 207 -6.66 17.46 -13.83
CA ASN A 207 -6.43 17.03 -15.21
C ASN A 207 -4.92 16.81 -15.40
N PRO A 208 -4.50 15.80 -16.18
CA PRO A 208 -3.10 15.58 -16.48
C PRO A 208 -2.46 16.74 -17.24
#